data_AF-A0A4R2NWU5-F1
#
_entry.id   AF-A0A4R2NWU5-F1
#
_cell.length_a   1.000
_cell.length_b   1.000
_cell.length_c   1.000
_cell.angle_alpha   90.00
_cell.angle_beta   90.00
_cell.angle_gamma   90.00
#
_symmetry.space_group_name_H-M   'P 1'
#
loop_
_entity.id
_entity.type
_entity.pdbx_description
1 polymer ?
#
loop_
_entity_poly.entity_id
_entity_poly.type
_entity_poly.pdbx_seq_one_letter_code
_entity_poly.pdbx_strand_id
1 'polypeptide(L)'
;MGLTTKDIDIVMMTHLHFDHVTGLSKWAEGKLVPAFENAVVWVNQIEWDEMREPNIRSKNTYWEQNWKPVVKQIHTYQDNKEILNGITMHHTGGA
;
A
#
# COMPACT_ATOMS: atom_id res chain seq x y z
N MET A 1 18.25 -9.18 -11.95
CA MET A 1 17.34 -10.11 -11.25
C MET A 1 16.40 -10.86 -12.18
N GLY A 2 16.15 -10.43 -13.43
CA GLY A 2 15.31 -11.22 -14.37
C GLY A 2 13.83 -11.34 -13.96
N LEU A 3 13.40 -10.56 -12.97
CA LEU A 3 12.03 -10.48 -12.47
C LEU A 3 11.29 -9.30 -13.09
N THR A 4 9.97 -9.43 -13.11
CA THR A 4 8.99 -8.44 -13.55
C THR A 4 8.07 -8.07 -12.39
N THR A 5 7.22 -7.04 -12.56
CA THR A 5 6.22 -6.67 -11.55
C THR A 5 5.19 -7.76 -11.28
N LYS A 6 5.01 -8.69 -12.22
CA LYS A 6 4.10 -9.84 -12.09
C LYS A 6 4.65 -10.94 -11.19
N ASP A 7 5.96 -10.94 -10.95
CA ASP A 7 6.64 -11.94 -10.13
C ASP A 7 6.69 -11.53 -8.64
N ILE A 8 6.06 -10.41 -8.29
CA ILE A 8 5.96 -9.95 -6.90
C ILE A 8 4.67 -10.49 -6.29
N ASP A 9 4.81 -11.33 -5.27
CA ASP A 9 3.68 -11.92 -4.55
C ASP A 9 3.13 -10.99 -3.46
N ILE A 10 4.01 -10.25 -2.78
CA ILE A 10 3.65 -9.46 -1.60
C ILE A 10 4.39 -8.12 -1.60
N VAL A 11 3.64 -7.04 -1.38
CA VAL A 11 4.16 -5.71 -1.06
C VAL A 11 3.78 -5.37 0.38
N MET A 12 4.77 -5.09 1.23
CA MET A 12 4.55 -4.73 2.63
C MET A 12 4.80 -3.23 2.82
N MET A 13 3.74 -2.48 3.12
CA MET A 13 3.80 -1.03 3.29
C MET A 13 4.07 -0.67 4.75
N THR A 14 5.08 0.16 4.97
CA THR A 14 5.37 0.74 6.29
C THR A 14 4.30 1.75 6.71
N HIS A 15 3.90 2.61 5.77
CA HIS A 15 2.89 3.65 5.89
C HIS A 15 2.48 4.11 4.48
N LEU A 16 1.52 5.03 4.36
CA LEU A 16 0.88 5.35 3.08
C LEU A 16 1.11 6.78 2.55
N HIS A 17 2.18 7.44 2.99
CA HIS A 17 2.55 8.76 2.45
C HIS A 17 2.98 8.68 0.98
N PHE A 18 2.89 9.83 0.30
CA PHE A 18 3.07 9.93 -1.16
C PHE A 18 4.40 9.34 -1.66
N ASP A 19 5.48 9.51 -0.91
CA ASP A 19 6.83 9.04 -1.22
C ASP A 19 6.96 7.51 -1.17
N HIS A 20 6.00 6.82 -0.54
CA HIS A 20 5.92 5.37 -0.49
C HIS A 20 4.79 4.80 -1.37
N VAL A 21 3.61 5.40 -1.35
CA VAL A 21 2.40 4.82 -1.97
C VAL A 21 2.33 5.04 -3.49
N THR A 22 2.98 6.07 -4.02
CA THR A 22 2.91 6.42 -5.46
C THR A 22 3.39 5.30 -6.38
N GLY A 23 4.30 4.44 -5.91
CA GLY A 23 4.80 3.29 -6.66
C GLY A 23 3.83 2.11 -6.79
N LEU A 24 2.71 2.10 -6.06
CA LEU A 24 1.71 1.02 -6.12
C LEU A 24 0.84 1.07 -7.37
N SER A 25 0.81 2.22 -8.06
CA SER A 25 -0.02 2.43 -9.25
C SER A 25 0.84 2.90 -10.42
N LYS A 26 0.45 2.53 -11.64
CA LYS A 26 1.09 2.98 -12.88
C LYS A 26 0.07 3.39 -13.92
N TRP A 27 0.46 4.27 -14.82
CA TRP A 27 -0.32 4.58 -16.01
C TRP A 27 -0.13 3.48 -17.06
N ALA A 28 -1.25 2.93 -17.54
CA ALA A 28 -1.30 2.03 -18.67
C ALA A 28 -2.49 2.41 -19.54
N GLU A 29 -2.27 2.70 -20.83
CA GLU A 29 -3.36 3.02 -21.78
C GLU A 29 -4.30 4.14 -21.29
N GLY A 30 -3.77 5.17 -20.64
CA GLY A 30 -4.57 6.31 -20.14
C GLY A 30 -5.43 6.02 -18.90
N LYS A 31 -5.25 4.87 -18.24
CA LYS A 31 -5.86 4.53 -16.95
C LYS A 31 -4.79 4.21 -15.90
N LEU A 32 -5.10 4.47 -14.64
CA LEU A 32 -4.29 4.01 -13.51
C LEU A 32 -4.65 2.56 -13.18
N VAL A 33 -3.63 1.72 -13.08
CA VAL A 33 -3.73 0.29 -12.75
C VAL A 33 -2.70 -0.07 -11.68
N PRO A 34 -2.88 -1.19 -10.94
CA PRO A 34 -1.83 -1.71 -10.07
C PRO A 34 -0.48 -1.84 -10.78
N ALA A 35 0.58 -1.38 -10.12
CA ALA A 35 1.94 -1.55 -10.62
C ALA A 35 2.38 -3.02 -10.54
N PHE A 36 2.02 -3.69 -9.44
CA PHE A 36 2.28 -5.10 -9.14
C PHE A 36 0.98 -5.89 -9.28
N GLU A 37 0.79 -6.52 -10.43
CA GLU A 37 -0.53 -7.02 -10.85
C GLU A 37 -1.05 -8.18 -9.99
N ASN A 38 -0.14 -9.02 -9.49
CA ASN A 38 -0.48 -10.24 -8.75
C ASN A 38 -0.27 -10.10 -7.23
N ALA A 39 0.29 -8.97 -6.78
CA ALA A 39 0.70 -8.83 -5.40
C ALA A 39 -0.48 -8.61 -4.44
N VAL A 40 -0.38 -9.20 -3.25
CA VAL A 40 -1.12 -8.74 -2.07
C VAL A 40 -0.36 -7.58 -1.44
N VAL A 41 -1.07 -6.50 -1.12
CA VAL A 41 -0.49 -5.32 -0.47
C VAL A 41 -0.90 -5.30 1.00
N TRP A 42 0.05 -5.52 1.90
CA TRP A 42 -0.19 -5.45 3.34
C TRP A 42 0.10 -4.06 3.89
N VAL A 43 -0.80 -3.56 4.73
CA VAL A 43 -0.66 -2.27 5.40
C VAL A 43 -1.35 -2.30 6.77
N ASN A 44 -0.98 -1.41 7.67
CA ASN A 44 -1.67 -1.28 8.93
C ASN A 44 -3.10 -0.71 8.73
N GLN A 45 -4.05 -1.17 9.53
CA GLN A 45 -5.45 -0.73 9.47
C GLN A 45 -5.60 0.78 9.71
N ILE A 46 -4.86 1.35 10.67
CA ILE A 46 -4.92 2.77 11.02
C ILE A 46 -4.47 3.64 9.83
N GLU A 47 -3.34 3.27 9.21
CA GLU A 47 -2.81 3.93 7.99
C GLU A 47 -3.80 3.85 6.84
N TRP A 48 -4.44 2.69 6.66
CA TRP A 48 -5.43 2.49 5.60
C TRP A 48 -6.70 3.31 5.81
N ASP A 49 -7.14 3.46 7.06
CA ASP A 49 -8.29 4.27 7.43
C ASP A 49 -7.97 5.76 7.23
N GLU A 50 -6.81 6.22 7.70
CA GLU A 50 -6.38 7.61 7.51
C GLU A 50 -6.22 7.97 6.02
N MET A 51 -5.68 7.08 5.20
CA MET A 51 -5.55 7.37 3.76
C MET A 51 -6.91 7.50 3.06
N ARG A 52 -7.94 6.77 3.51
CA ARG A 52 -9.30 6.83 2.93
C ARG A 52 -10.12 7.99 3.48
N GLU A 53 -9.89 8.37 4.72
CA GLU A 53 -10.56 9.49 5.40
C GLU A 53 -9.53 10.48 5.97
N PRO A 54 -8.76 11.17 5.10
CA PRO A 54 -7.68 12.04 5.57
C PRO A 54 -8.25 13.25 6.30
N ASN A 55 -7.66 13.57 7.46
CA ASN A 55 -8.00 14.76 8.20
C ASN A 55 -7.51 16.03 7.47
N ILE A 56 -7.98 17.22 7.90
CA ILE A 56 -7.64 18.51 7.27
C ILE A 56 -6.11 18.76 7.23
N ARG A 57 -5.34 18.15 8.13
CA ARG A 57 -3.88 18.29 8.22
C ARG A 57 -3.13 17.37 7.25
N SER A 58 -3.66 16.18 6.95
CA SER A 58 -3.05 15.20 6.03
C SER A 58 -3.62 15.22 4.61
N LYS A 59 -4.64 16.04 4.34
CA LYS A 59 -5.30 16.16 3.02
C LYS A 59 -4.36 16.49 1.85
N ASN A 60 -3.22 17.13 2.10
CA ASN A 60 -2.30 17.54 1.02
C ASN A 60 -1.37 16.42 0.52
N THR A 61 -1.27 15.28 1.22
CA THR A 61 -0.40 14.15 0.84
C THR A 61 -1.15 12.96 0.24
N TYR A 62 -2.46 12.88 0.47
CA TYR A 62 -3.27 11.73 0.03
C TYR A 62 -4.01 12.03 -1.28
N TRP A 63 -3.41 11.62 -2.39
CA TRP A 63 -4.07 11.64 -3.69
C TRP A 63 -4.75 10.30 -3.97
N GLU A 64 -6.06 10.35 -4.23
CA GLU A 64 -6.88 9.16 -4.53
C GLU A 64 -6.31 8.29 -5.66
N GLN A 65 -5.61 8.91 -6.60
CA GLN A 65 -4.94 8.26 -7.73
C GLN A 65 -3.90 7.22 -7.30
N ASN A 66 -3.28 7.39 -6.13
CA ASN A 66 -2.21 6.52 -5.68
C ASN A 66 -2.71 5.20 -5.10
N TRP A 67 -3.93 5.18 -4.56
CA TRP A 67 -4.44 4.03 -3.80
C TRP A 67 -5.70 3.40 -4.37
N LYS A 68 -6.57 4.17 -5.04
CA LYS A 68 -7.80 3.63 -5.64
C LYS A 68 -7.55 2.42 -6.57
N PRO A 69 -6.48 2.39 -7.40
CA PRO A 69 -6.23 1.25 -8.27
C PRO A 69 -5.93 -0.05 -7.53
N VAL A 70 -5.37 0.04 -6.32
CA VAL A 70 -4.89 -1.11 -5.54
C VAL A 70 -5.82 -1.51 -4.39
N VAL A 71 -6.96 -0.84 -4.18
CA VAL A 71 -7.93 -1.15 -3.09
C VAL A 71 -8.24 -2.65 -2.98
N LYS A 72 -8.39 -3.34 -4.12
CA LYS A 72 -8.72 -4.78 -4.14
C LYS A 72 -7.56 -5.69 -3.72
N GLN A 73 -6.33 -5.18 -3.72
CA GLN A 73 -5.12 -5.90 -3.30
C GLN A 73 -4.76 -5.62 -1.84
N ILE A 74 -5.43 -4.65 -1.21
CA ILE A 74 -5.10 -4.21 0.15
C ILE A 74 -5.63 -5.20 1.19
N HIS A 75 -4.71 -5.67 2.03
CA HIS A 75 -4.98 -6.45 3.23
C HIS A 75 -4.45 -5.70 4.44
N THR A 76 -5.25 -5.63 5.50
CA THR A 76 -4.91 -4.85 6.69
C THR A 76 -4.56 -5.72 7.89
N TYR A 77 -3.65 -5.22 8.73
CA TYR A 77 -3.35 -5.80 10.03
C TYR A 77 -3.44 -4.75 11.14
N GLN A 78 -3.55 -5.20 12.40
CA GLN A 78 -3.61 -4.34 13.59
C GLN A 78 -2.22 -4.26 14.24
N ASP A 79 -2.00 -4.93 15.37
CA ASP A 79 -0.74 -4.77 16.12
C ASP A 79 0.47 -5.42 15.46
N ASN A 80 0.31 -6.65 15.00
CA ASN A 80 1.35 -7.37 14.27
C ASN A 80 0.75 -8.44 13.36
N LYS A 81 1.53 -8.89 12.39
CA LYS A 81 1.14 -9.95 11.47
C LYS A 81 2.37 -10.67 10.94
N GLU A 82 2.45 -11.97 11.18
CA GLU A 82 3.37 -12.83 10.42
C GLU A 82 2.80 -13.01 9.01
N ILE A 83 3.57 -12.53 8.03
CA ILE A 83 3.22 -12.50 6.60
C ILE A 83 3.73 -13.76 5.92
N LEU A 84 4.96 -14.14 6.24
CA LEU A 84 5.65 -15.36 5.85
C LEU A 84 6.45 -15.86 7.04
N ASN A 85 6.82 -17.15 7.04
CA ASN A 85 7.66 -17.71 8.10
C ASN A 85 8.94 -16.88 8.25
N GLY A 86 9.14 -16.30 9.44
CA GLY A 86 10.29 -15.45 9.75
C GLY A 86 10.18 -13.99 9.30
N ILE A 87 9.03 -13.56 8.76
CA ILE A 87 8.75 -12.17 8.37
C ILE A 87 7.47 -11.69 9.05
N THR A 88 7.63 -10.79 10.02
CA THR A 88 6.54 -10.21 10.81
C THR A 88 6.51 -8.70 10.66
N MET A 89 5.33 -8.16 10.34
CA MET A 89 5.07 -6.73 10.41
C MET A 89 4.60 -6.37 11.82
N HIS A 90 5.13 -5.27 12.36
CA HIS A 90 4.73 -4.73 13.67
C HIS A 90 4.31 -3.28 13.50
N HIS A 91 3.16 -2.92 14.05
CA HIS A 91 2.76 -1.53 14.15
C HIS A 91 3.56 -0.86 15.27
N THR A 92 4.29 0.19 14.91
CA THR A 92 5.12 0.95 15.88
C THR A 92 4.49 2.28 16.29
N GLY A 93 3.43 2.71 15.60
CA GLY A 93 2.84 4.05 15.77
C GLY A 93 3.82 5.19 15.42
N GLY A 94 3.37 6.41 15.65
CA GLY A 94 4.07 7.66 15.33
C GLY A 94 3.23 8.52 14.39
N ALA A 95 2.92 9.74 14.82
CA ALA A 95 2.21 10.76 14.05
C ALA A 95 3.15 11.95 13.78
#